data_AF-A0A1Q4F430-F1
#
_entry.id   AF-A0A1Q4F430-F1
#
_cell.length_a   1.000
_cell.length_b   1.000
_cell.length_c   1.000
_cell.angle_alpha   90.00
_cell.angle_beta   90.00
_cell.angle_gamma   90.00
#
_symmetry.space_group_name_H-M   'P 1'
#
loop_
_entity.id
_entity.type
_entity.pdbx_description
1 polymer ?
#
loop_
_entity_poly.entity_id
_entity_poly.type
_entity_poly.pdbx_seq_one_letter_code
_entity_poly.pdbx_strand_id
1 'polypeptide(L)'
;MPALPRRFETINFYFVKAKLGYESFWVRDISYKLGEQPTIQVSLDGGFLNRYREFLLEKALFRNGLSRHALSDMYDFQVDDWLNGFDR
;
A
#
# COMPACT_ATOMS: atom_id res chain seq x y z
N MET A 1 15.23 -19.94 -7.84
CA MET A 1 13.99 -19.84 -7.03
C MET A 1 13.21 -18.63 -7.53
N PRO A 2 11.88 -18.71 -7.68
CA PRO A 2 11.07 -17.53 -8.01
C PRO A 2 11.24 -16.46 -6.93
N ALA A 3 11.50 -15.22 -7.33
CA ALA A 3 11.63 -14.09 -6.41
C ALA A 3 10.23 -13.61 -6.02
N LEU A 4 9.88 -13.78 -4.74
CA LEU A 4 8.67 -13.17 -4.19
C LEU A 4 8.99 -11.74 -3.77
N PRO A 5 8.25 -10.74 -4.30
CA PRO A 5 8.44 -9.37 -3.90
C PRO A 5 8.17 -9.22 -2.40
N ARG A 6 8.81 -8.24 -1.76
CA ARG A 6 8.63 -7.93 -0.34
C ARG A 6 7.79 -6.67 -0.18
N ARG A 7 7.05 -6.57 0.92
CA ARG A 7 6.36 -5.32 1.27
C ARG A 7 7.38 -4.19 1.35
N PHE A 8 7.03 -3.03 0.79
CA PHE A 8 7.87 -1.85 0.63
C PHE A 8 9.03 -1.96 -0.37
N GLU A 9 9.15 -3.09 -1.08
CA GLU A 9 10.08 -3.19 -2.22
C GLU A 9 9.63 -2.26 -3.36
N THR A 10 10.58 -1.63 -4.04
CA THR A 10 10.31 -0.72 -5.15
C THR A 10 10.49 -1.44 -6.48
N ILE A 11 9.52 -1.30 -7.38
CA ILE A 11 9.49 -1.86 -8.73
C ILE A 11 9.31 -0.70 -9.71
N ASN A 12 10.12 -0.68 -10.77
CA ASN A 12 10.08 0.39 -11.78
C ASN A 12 9.41 -0.10 -13.07
N PHE A 13 8.39 0.63 -13.52
CA PHE A 13 7.71 0.44 -14.79
C PHE A 13 7.90 1.66 -15.69
N TYR A 14 9.04 1.73 -16.38
CA TYR A 14 9.37 2.89 -17.23
C TYR A 14 8.33 3.15 -18.32
N PHE A 15 7.64 2.12 -18.80
CA PHE A 15 6.64 2.23 -19.87
C PHE A 15 5.38 3.00 -19.46
N VAL A 16 5.06 3.13 -18.17
CA VAL A 16 3.86 3.87 -17.71
C VAL A 16 4.14 5.35 -17.39
N LYS A 17 5.42 5.76 -17.38
CA LYS A 17 5.84 7.11 -16.98
C LYS A 17 5.11 8.21 -17.74
N ALA A 18 4.96 8.05 -19.06
CA ALA A 18 4.30 9.04 -19.91
C ALA A 18 2.81 9.26 -19.56
N LYS A 19 2.15 8.24 -18.99
CA LYS A 19 0.73 8.31 -18.62
C LYS A 19 0.51 8.76 -17.18
N LEU A 20 1.36 8.32 -16.25
CA LEU A 20 1.14 8.50 -14.82
C LEU A 20 2.02 9.61 -14.20
N GLY A 21 3.07 10.05 -14.90
CA GLY A 21 4.02 11.05 -14.39
C GLY A 21 5.10 10.48 -13.46
N TYR A 22 5.04 9.19 -13.14
CA TYR A 22 6.03 8.45 -12.35
C TYR A 22 6.23 7.03 -12.90
N GLU A 23 7.43 6.49 -12.75
CA GLU A 23 7.75 5.08 -13.08
C GLU A 23 7.94 4.18 -11.87
N SER A 24 8.15 4.75 -10.68
CA SER A 24 8.46 3.99 -9.47
C SER A 24 7.19 3.67 -8.69
N PHE A 25 7.08 2.40 -8.32
CA PHE A 25 5.99 1.86 -7.53
C PHE A 25 6.58 1.09 -6.37
N TRP A 26 5.89 1.07 -5.24
CA TRP A 26 6.28 0.26 -4.09
C TRP A 26 5.20 -0.76 -3.75
N VAL A 27 5.63 -1.90 -3.22
CA VAL A 27 4.73 -3.00 -2.85
C VAL A 27 3.97 -2.63 -1.59
N ARG A 28 2.68 -2.32 -1.73
CA ARG A 28 1.80 -2.00 -0.61
C ARG A 28 1.39 -3.24 0.18
N ASP A 29 0.89 -4.24 -0.53
CA ASP A 29 0.34 -5.44 0.07
C ASP A 29 0.54 -6.67 -0.82
N ILE A 30 0.67 -7.83 -0.19
CA ILE A 30 0.84 -9.10 -0.87
C ILE A 30 -0.23 -10.04 -0.34
N SER A 31 -1.18 -10.40 -1.20
CA SER A 31 -2.28 -11.28 -0.87
C SER A 31 -2.11 -12.63 -1.56
N TYR A 32 -2.38 -13.69 -0.81
CA TYR A 32 -2.28 -15.07 -1.28
C TYR A 32 -3.69 -15.64 -1.40
N LYS A 33 -4.03 -16.13 -2.58
CA LYS A 33 -5.28 -16.86 -2.82
C LYS A 33 -4.94 -18.33 -3.01
N LEU A 34 -5.30 -19.14 -2.01
CA LEU A 34 -5.14 -20.58 -2.02
C LEU A 34 -6.40 -21.18 -2.69
N GLY A 35 -6.31 -21.44 -3.99
CA GLY A 35 -7.31 -22.18 -4.76
C GLY A 35 -6.66 -23.36 -5.50
N GLU A 36 -7.35 -23.93 -6.49
CA GLU A 36 -6.78 -24.99 -7.34
C GLU A 36 -5.47 -24.57 -8.01
N GLN A 37 -5.32 -23.27 -8.31
CA GLN A 37 -4.08 -22.65 -8.74
C GLN A 37 -3.69 -21.55 -7.73
N PRO A 38 -2.63 -21.76 -6.91
CA PRO A 38 -2.14 -20.76 -5.98
C PRO A 38 -1.79 -19.47 -6.73
N THR A 39 -2.45 -18.38 -6.39
CA THR A 39 -2.22 -17.08 -7.02
C THR A 39 -1.72 -16.09 -5.98
N ILE A 40 -0.69 -15.33 -6.37
CA ILE A 40 -0.14 -14.24 -5.57
C ILE A 40 -0.55 -12.94 -6.24
N GLN A 41 -1.31 -12.12 -5.51
CA GLN A 41 -1.73 -10.81 -5.97
C GLN A 41 -0.94 -9.76 -5.19
N VAL A 42 -0.14 -8.99 -5.92
CA VAL A 42 0.70 -7.92 -5.40
C VAL A 42 0.03 -6.58 -5.72
N SER A 43 -0.27 -5.80 -4.67
CA SER A 43 -0.80 -4.44 -4.82
C SER A 43 0.36 -3.44 -4.78
N LEU A 44 0.36 -2.52 -5.74
CA LEU A 44 1.43 -1.54 -5.92
C LEU A 44 0.85 -0.12 -5.83
N ASP A 45 1.54 0.75 -5.10
CA ASP A 45 1.22 2.18 -5.05
C ASP A 45 2.34 2.99 -5.71
N GLY A 46 1.94 4.06 -6.38
CA GLY A 46 2.82 4.92 -7.15
C GLY A 46 3.55 5.96 -6.28
N GLY A 47 4.73 6.37 -6.74
CA GLY A 47 5.48 7.47 -6.12
C GLY A 47 6.41 7.02 -4.98
N PHE A 48 6.67 7.93 -4.05
CA PHE A 48 7.63 7.70 -2.98
C PHE A 48 6.96 7.11 -1.73
N LEU A 49 7.51 6.01 -1.24
CA LEU A 49 7.09 5.40 0.02
C LEU A 49 7.37 6.32 1.21
N ASN A 50 6.32 6.69 1.94
CA ASN A 50 6.44 7.29 3.28
C ASN A 50 6.28 6.22 4.36
N ARG A 51 7.40 5.66 4.84
CA ARG A 51 7.40 4.61 5.86
C ARG A 51 6.75 5.03 7.19
N TYR A 52 6.83 6.30 7.55
CA TYR A 52 6.24 6.78 8.79
C TYR A 52 4.70 6.82 8.71
N ARG A 53 4.16 7.27 7.58
CA ARG A 53 2.72 7.24 7.31
C ARG A 53 2.17 5.81 7.36
N GLU A 54 2.83 4.88 6.68
CA GLU A 54 2.41 3.47 6.66
C GLU A 54 2.45 2.84 8.04
N PHE A 55 3.43 3.20 8.87
CA PHE A 55 3.48 2.78 10.27
C PHE A 55 2.31 3.32 11.10
N LEU A 56 1.97 4.61 10.97
CA LEU A 56 0.81 5.20 11.67
C LEU A 56 -0.50 4.52 11.26
N LEU A 57 -0.64 4.22 9.97
CA LEU A 57 -1.78 3.52 9.41
C LEU A 57 -1.90 2.09 9.97
N GLU A 58 -0.80 1.35 10.04
CA GLU A 58 -0.78 0.03 10.70
C GLU A 58 -1.13 0.11 12.18
N LYS A 59 -0.57 1.09 12.90
CA LYS A 59 -0.88 1.35 14.32
C LYS A 59 -2.37 1.63 14.51
N ALA A 60 -2.98 2.41 13.62
CA ALA A 60 -4.40 2.74 13.64
C ALA A 60 -5.30 1.52 13.38
N LEU A 61 -4.96 0.73 12.35
CA LEU A 61 -5.66 -0.52 12.02
C LEU A 61 -5.56 -1.53 13.18
N PHE A 62 -4.38 -1.67 13.80
CA PHE A 62 -4.16 -2.59 14.91
C PHE A 62 -4.94 -2.20 16.16
N ARG A 63 -5.05 -0.90 16.46
CA ARG A 63 -5.77 -0.38 17.64
C ARG A 63 -7.29 -0.27 17.42
N ASN A 64 -7.84 -0.83 16.33
CA ASN A 64 -9.25 -0.72 15.92
C ASN A 64 -9.77 0.72 15.74
N GLY A 65 -8.87 1.70 15.55
CA GLY A 65 -9.25 3.10 15.31
C GLY A 65 -9.80 3.33 13.90
N LEU A 66 -9.31 2.55 12.92
CA LEU A 66 -9.73 2.60 11.53
C LEU A 66 -9.95 1.16 11.03
N SER A 67 -11.08 0.88 10.37
CA SER A 67 -11.31 -0.44 9.77
C SER A 67 -10.74 -0.48 8.35
N ARG A 68 -10.33 -1.67 7.88
CA ARG A 68 -9.84 -1.84 6.49
C ARG A 68 -10.89 -1.48 5.44
N HIS A 69 -12.17 -1.69 5.75
CA HIS A 69 -13.28 -1.30 4.89
C HIS A 69 -13.46 0.22 4.84
N ALA A 70 -13.33 0.92 5.98
CA ALA A 70 -13.38 2.38 5.99
C ALA A 70 -12.21 2.97 5.19
N LEU A 71 -11.02 2.37 5.31
CA LEU A 71 -9.84 2.82 4.56
C LEU A 71 -10.03 2.74 3.04
N SER A 72 -10.72 1.74 2.51
CA SER A 72 -10.90 1.60 1.05
C SER A 72 -11.79 2.68 0.44
N ASP A 73 -12.62 3.32 1.25
CA ASP A 73 -13.55 4.37 0.81
C ASP A 73 -12.97 5.79 1.00
N MET A 74 -11.78 5.90 1.58
CA MET A 74 -11.13 7.19 1.86
C MET A 74 -10.12 7.55 0.77
N TYR A 75 -10.09 8.84 0.44
CA TYR A 75 -8.98 9.41 -0.33
C TYR A 75 -7.74 9.60 0.54
N ASP A 76 -6.56 9.60 -0.06
CA ASP A 76 -5.28 9.72 0.67
C ASP A 76 -5.20 10.93 1.61
N PHE A 77 -5.74 12.09 1.19
CA PHE A 77 -5.76 13.30 2.04
C PHE A 77 -6.65 13.13 3.28
N GLN A 78 -7.75 12.37 3.17
CA GLN A 78 -8.64 12.09 4.30
C GLN A 78 -7.97 11.13 5.28
N VAL A 79 -7.20 10.17 4.75
CA VAL A 79 -6.39 9.26 5.58
C VAL A 79 -5.34 10.07 6.34
N ASP A 80 -4.66 11.00 5.68
CA ASP A 80 -3.64 11.85 6.30
C ASP A 80 -4.23 12.74 7.40
N ASP A 81 -5.36 13.41 7.13
CA ASP A 81 -6.06 14.22 8.13
C ASP A 81 -6.50 13.39 9.35
N TRP A 82 -7.00 12.17 9.11
CA TRP A 82 -7.39 11.26 10.19
C TRP A 82 -6.18 10.80 11.01
N LEU A 83 -5.08 10.43 10.35
CA LEU A 83 -3.85 10.00 11.03
C LEU A 83 -3.24 11.13 11.86
N ASN A 84 -3.29 12.37 11.36
CA ASN A 84 -2.85 13.55 12.10
C ASN A 84 -3.69 13.80 13.37
N GLY A 85 -4.99 13.48 13.33
CA GLY A 85 -5.86 13.53 14.50
C GLY A 85 -5.63 12.38 15.49
N PHE A 86 -5.20 11.21 15.00
CA PHE A 86 -4.97 10.00 15.79
C PHE A 86 -3.64 9.98 16.56
N ASP A 87 -2.59 10.61 16.03
CA ASP A 87 -1.27 10.64 16.71
C ASP A 87 -1.15 11.73 17.79
N ARG A 88 -2.18 12.59 17.94
CA ARG A 88 -2.30 13.56 19.04
C ARG A 88 -2.88 12.94 20.30
#